data_AF-A0A926APK9-F1
#
_entry.id   AF-A0A926APK9-F1
#
_cell.length_a   1.000
_cell.length_b   1.000
_cell.length_c   1.000
_cell.angle_alpha   90.00
_cell.angle_beta   90.00
_cell.angle_gamma   90.00
#
_symmetry.space_group_name_H-M   'P 1'
#
loop_
_entity.id
_entity.type
_entity.pdbx_description
1 polymer ?
#
loop_
_entity_poly.entity_id
_entity_poly.type
_entity_poly.pdbx_seq_one_letter_code
_entity_poly.pdbx_strand_id
1 'polypeptide(L)'
;MQTLSDLEVESWCSAVGVSLIEWRTLCFTNATGGTFEFNIPATSARMIALAIATTAIDDELGIPSTSHLLWLRDWDIWGEEFEAIGRKTLSGLRSTFGELRPLLGASGHLFSASERVDLQTFLVQPLFFEWDAYIVPSSGEYILLLSHDGWIRIAGRSAEVAEAMFVRYAHWNPRFVAPVAVPTTTGAAKPAERRGGPVPAVE
;
A
#
# COMPACT_ATOMS: atom_id res chain seq x y z
N MET A 1 -12.02 1.59 -12.71
CA MET A 1 -10.63 1.62 -12.24
C MET A 1 -9.76 2.20 -13.34
N GLN A 2 -8.96 3.20 -13.03
CA GLN A 2 -7.91 3.74 -13.91
C GLN A 2 -6.55 3.16 -13.49
N THR A 3 -5.68 2.86 -14.44
CA THR A 3 -4.35 2.32 -14.18
C THR A 3 -3.27 3.36 -14.47
N LEU A 4 -2.31 3.47 -13.57
CA LEU A 4 -1.28 4.50 -13.57
C LEU A 4 0.11 3.86 -13.65
N SER A 5 0.98 4.46 -14.46
CA SER A 5 2.43 4.24 -14.38
C SER A 5 3.00 4.83 -13.08
N ASP A 6 4.23 4.45 -12.73
CA ASP A 6 4.89 4.97 -11.53
C ASP A 6 5.03 6.50 -11.51
N LEU A 7 5.26 7.12 -12.67
CA LEU A 7 5.36 8.59 -12.79
C LEU A 7 4.01 9.27 -12.55
N GLU A 8 2.93 8.65 -13.04
CA GLU A 8 1.57 9.13 -12.81
C GLU A 8 1.15 8.94 -11.35
N VAL A 9 1.57 7.85 -10.71
CA VAL A 9 1.41 7.63 -9.27
C VAL A 9 2.12 8.72 -8.47
N GLU A 10 3.38 9.00 -8.76
CA GLU A 10 4.15 10.04 -8.06
C GLU A 10 3.49 11.42 -8.21
N SER A 11 3.05 11.75 -9.43
CA SER A 11 2.34 13.00 -9.72
C SER A 11 1.02 13.09 -8.95
N TRP A 12 0.26 11.99 -8.90
CA TRP A 12 -1.00 11.91 -8.18
C TRP A 12 -0.79 12.04 -6.66
N CYS A 13 0.17 11.32 -6.07
CA CYS A 13 0.51 11.42 -4.65
C CYS A 13 0.92 12.85 -4.28
N SER A 14 1.75 13.48 -5.10
CA SER A 14 2.21 14.85 -4.88
C SER A 14 1.03 15.84 -4.87
N ALA A 15 0.05 15.65 -5.77
CA ALA A 15 -1.15 16.48 -5.84
C ALA A 15 -2.03 16.39 -4.57
N VAL A 16 -1.99 15.28 -3.85
CA VAL A 16 -2.69 15.09 -2.56
C VAL A 16 -1.78 15.34 -1.35
N GLY A 17 -0.60 15.95 -1.55
CA GLY A 17 0.32 16.32 -0.47
C GLY A 17 1.06 15.15 0.17
N VAL A 18 1.27 14.06 -0.58
CA VAL A 18 2.11 12.91 -0.23
C VAL A 18 3.33 12.91 -1.15
N SER A 19 4.53 12.83 -0.58
CA SER A 19 5.76 12.81 -1.36
C SER A 19 6.37 11.43 -1.45
N LEU A 20 7.03 11.19 -2.57
CA LEU A 20 7.87 10.03 -2.79
C LEU A 20 9.31 10.37 -2.41
N ILE A 21 9.91 9.59 -1.51
CA ILE A 21 11.32 9.71 -1.11
C ILE A 21 12.13 8.53 -1.65
N GLU A 22 13.39 8.42 -1.23
CA GLU A 22 14.27 7.30 -1.60
C GLU A 22 13.60 5.94 -1.41
N TRP A 23 14.03 4.95 -2.22
CA TRP A 23 13.43 3.60 -2.26
C TRP A 23 11.93 3.61 -2.59
N ARG A 24 11.51 4.74 -3.17
CA ARG A 24 10.14 5.05 -3.53
C ARG A 24 9.21 4.88 -2.31
N THR A 25 9.65 5.27 -1.12
CA THR A 25 8.79 5.25 0.06
C THR A 25 7.86 6.47 0.05
N LEU A 26 6.58 6.31 0.44
CA LEU A 26 5.66 7.44 0.59
C LEU A 26 5.73 8.03 1.99
N CYS A 27 5.76 9.36 2.08
CA CYS A 27 5.67 10.09 3.33
C CYS A 27 4.88 11.40 3.17
N PHE A 28 4.43 11.96 4.29
CA PHE A 28 3.90 13.32 4.28
C PHE A 28 5.04 14.34 4.32
N THR A 29 4.87 15.46 3.61
CA THR A 29 5.81 16.58 3.67
C THR A 29 5.71 17.37 4.97
N ASN A 30 4.49 17.49 5.51
CA ASN A 30 4.18 18.31 6.69
C ASN A 30 3.13 17.61 7.58
N ALA A 31 3.43 16.41 8.08
CA ALA A 31 2.54 15.72 9.02
C ALA A 31 2.83 16.09 10.47
N THR A 32 1.77 16.21 11.25
CA THR A 32 1.80 16.28 12.73
C THR A 32 1.27 15.00 13.37
N GLY A 33 0.76 14.07 12.56
CA GLY A 33 0.19 12.81 13.01
C GLY A 33 1.20 11.74 13.38
N GLY A 34 0.71 10.75 14.12
CA GLY A 34 1.46 9.55 14.50
C GLY A 34 1.48 8.49 13.40
N THR A 35 2.40 7.55 13.53
CA THR A 35 2.46 6.32 12.74
C THR A 35 2.28 5.13 13.66
N PHE A 36 1.46 4.16 13.26
CA PHE A 36 1.29 2.91 13.98
C PHE A 36 1.28 1.72 13.02
N GLU A 37 1.48 0.53 13.56
CA GLU A 37 1.48 -0.69 12.76
C GLU A 37 0.81 -1.85 13.51
N PHE A 38 0.38 -2.84 12.75
CA PHE A 38 -0.14 -4.12 13.25
C PHE A 38 0.14 -5.25 12.24
N ASN A 39 0.06 -6.50 12.69
CA ASN A 39 0.34 -7.65 11.84
C ASN A 39 -0.86 -7.97 10.93
N ILE A 40 -0.56 -8.38 9.69
CA ILE A 40 -1.54 -8.95 8.77
C ILE A 40 -2.04 -10.27 9.37
N PRO A 41 -3.36 -10.54 9.37
CA PRO A 41 -3.89 -11.77 9.92
C PRO A 41 -3.55 -12.97 9.03
N ALA A 42 -3.19 -14.09 9.65
CA ALA A 42 -2.78 -15.31 8.95
C ALA A 42 -3.91 -16.04 8.18
N THR A 43 -5.18 -15.69 8.39
CA THR A 43 -6.31 -16.39 7.74
C THR A 43 -6.91 -15.54 6.63
N SER A 44 -7.22 -16.16 5.49
CA SER A 44 -7.79 -15.49 4.31
C SER A 44 -9.10 -14.77 4.62
N ALA A 45 -9.98 -15.35 5.44
CA ALA A 45 -11.21 -14.69 5.87
C ALA A 45 -10.95 -13.38 6.62
N ARG A 46 -9.89 -13.34 7.46
CA ARG A 46 -9.51 -12.11 8.16
C ARG A 46 -8.79 -11.12 7.25
N MET A 47 -8.05 -11.56 6.23
CA MET A 47 -7.49 -10.68 5.19
C MET A 47 -8.61 -9.98 4.42
N ILE A 48 -9.68 -10.70 4.07
CA ILE A 48 -10.87 -10.09 3.44
C ILE A 48 -11.51 -9.07 4.38
N ALA A 49 -11.70 -9.42 5.66
CA ALA A 49 -12.24 -8.49 6.66
C ALA A 49 -11.38 -7.22 6.80
N LEU A 50 -10.05 -7.37 6.74
CA LEU A 50 -9.10 -6.27 6.78
C LEU A 50 -9.18 -5.38 5.53
N ALA A 51 -9.34 -5.96 4.34
CA ALA A 51 -9.56 -5.19 3.11
C ALA A 51 -10.88 -4.37 3.18
N ILE A 52 -11.95 -4.97 3.70
CA ILE A 52 -13.22 -4.29 3.94
C ILE A 52 -13.04 -3.14 4.94
N ALA A 53 -12.43 -3.41 6.10
CA ALA A 53 -12.22 -2.40 7.14
C ALA A 53 -11.37 -1.23 6.64
N THR A 54 -10.37 -1.52 5.80
CA THR A 54 -9.45 -0.52 5.25
C THR A 54 -10.12 0.41 4.25
N THR A 55 -11.01 -0.11 3.41
CA THR A 55 -11.71 0.69 2.39
C THR A 55 -12.94 1.43 2.92
N ALA A 56 -13.31 1.19 4.18
CA ALA A 56 -14.41 1.87 4.87
C ALA A 56 -13.95 3.02 5.79
N ILE A 57 -12.63 3.28 5.89
CA ILE A 57 -12.06 4.31 6.76
C ILE A 57 -12.71 5.68 6.49
N ASP A 58 -12.81 6.06 5.21
CA ASP A 58 -13.21 7.40 4.83
C ASP A 58 -14.66 7.72 5.24
N ASP A 59 -15.59 6.78 5.02
CA ASP A 59 -16.99 6.93 5.42
C ASP A 59 -17.14 7.03 6.94
N GLU A 60 -16.44 6.17 7.67
CA GLU A 60 -16.60 6.04 9.12
C GLU A 60 -15.93 7.18 9.89
N LEU A 61 -14.84 7.75 9.34
CA LEU A 61 -14.15 8.90 9.91
C LEU A 61 -14.64 10.23 9.32
N GLY A 62 -15.58 10.21 8.36
CA GLY A 62 -16.09 11.41 7.69
C GLY A 62 -15.03 12.15 6.86
N ILE A 63 -14.04 11.43 6.33
CA ILE A 63 -12.96 11.99 5.52
C ILE A 63 -13.47 12.13 4.07
N PRO A 64 -13.50 13.34 3.49
CA PRO A 64 -14.05 13.57 2.15
C PRO A 64 -13.07 13.11 1.07
N SER A 65 -13.19 11.85 0.65
CA SER A 65 -12.38 11.27 -0.42
C SER A 65 -13.26 10.77 -1.56
N THR A 66 -12.85 11.06 -2.79
CA THR A 66 -13.56 10.68 -4.02
C THR A 66 -12.90 9.53 -4.76
N SER A 67 -11.64 9.22 -4.44
CA SER A 67 -10.89 8.11 -5.02
C SER A 67 -9.80 7.59 -4.08
N HIS A 68 -9.33 6.38 -4.36
CA HIS A 68 -8.25 5.71 -3.64
C HIS A 68 -7.24 5.15 -4.63
N LEU A 69 -5.97 5.45 -4.41
CA LEU A 69 -4.87 4.82 -5.10
C LEU A 69 -4.45 3.56 -4.34
N LEU A 70 -4.44 2.42 -5.02
CA LEU A 70 -3.66 1.24 -4.64
C LEU A 70 -2.40 1.18 -5.52
N TRP A 71 -1.24 1.30 -4.93
CA TRP A 71 0.03 1.22 -5.64
C TRP A 71 0.82 -0.01 -5.23
N LEU A 72 0.91 -0.99 -6.13
CA LEU A 72 1.73 -2.18 -5.93
C LEU A 72 3.20 -1.82 -6.09
N ARG A 73 4.07 -2.40 -5.26
CA ARG A 73 5.46 -1.98 -5.13
C ARG A 73 6.49 -3.04 -5.38
N ASP A 74 6.36 -4.15 -4.69
CA ASP A 74 7.26 -5.28 -4.82
C ASP A 74 6.44 -6.56 -4.84
N TRP A 75 6.71 -7.38 -5.84
CA TRP A 75 5.96 -8.58 -6.23
C TRP A 75 6.90 -9.64 -6.84
N ASP A 76 8.15 -9.60 -6.41
CA ASP A 76 9.22 -10.54 -6.80
C ASP A 76 10.04 -10.91 -5.55
N ILE A 77 9.33 -11.15 -4.45
CA ILE A 77 9.88 -11.43 -3.10
C ILE A 77 10.10 -12.93 -2.93
N TRP A 78 9.17 -13.73 -3.45
CA TRP A 78 9.11 -15.17 -3.25
C TRP A 78 9.66 -15.95 -4.45
N GLY A 79 9.49 -17.27 -4.43
CA GLY A 79 9.89 -18.11 -5.56
C GLY A 79 9.07 -17.82 -6.82
N GLU A 80 9.68 -17.97 -7.99
CA GLU A 80 9.07 -17.64 -9.29
C GLU A 80 7.71 -18.32 -9.53
N GLU A 81 7.51 -19.56 -9.07
CA GLU A 81 6.21 -20.24 -9.20
C GLU A 81 5.10 -19.56 -8.39
N PHE A 82 5.41 -19.14 -7.16
CA PHE A 82 4.48 -18.43 -6.29
C PHE A 82 4.11 -17.08 -6.90
N GLU A 83 5.13 -16.34 -7.35
CA GLU A 83 4.93 -15.03 -7.95
C GLU A 83 4.20 -15.11 -9.30
N ALA A 84 4.44 -16.15 -10.09
CA ALA A 84 3.71 -16.40 -11.33
C ALA A 84 2.21 -16.59 -11.09
N ILE A 85 1.81 -17.28 -10.01
CA ILE A 85 0.40 -17.45 -9.62
C ILE A 85 -0.22 -16.09 -9.26
N GLY A 86 0.46 -15.31 -8.42
CA GLY A 86 -0.01 -13.98 -8.02
C GLY A 86 -0.16 -13.05 -9.22
N ARG A 87 0.89 -12.94 -10.05
CA ARG A 87 0.88 -12.13 -11.28
C ARG A 87 -0.22 -12.57 -12.23
N LYS A 88 -0.42 -13.88 -12.43
CA LYS A 88 -1.48 -14.41 -13.30
C LYS A 88 -2.87 -14.04 -12.79
N THR A 89 -3.09 -14.14 -11.48
CA THR A 89 -4.36 -13.78 -10.83
C THR A 89 -4.66 -12.30 -11.01
N LEU A 90 -3.69 -11.43 -10.69
CA LEU A 90 -3.84 -9.98 -10.84
C LEU A 90 -4.01 -9.57 -12.32
N SER A 91 -3.27 -10.19 -13.25
CA SER A 91 -3.47 -9.96 -14.69
C SER A 91 -4.88 -10.33 -15.15
N GLY A 92 -5.45 -11.42 -14.62
CA GLY A 92 -6.84 -11.79 -14.87
C GLY A 92 -7.80 -10.69 -14.41
N LEU A 93 -7.64 -10.21 -13.17
CA LEU A 93 -8.44 -9.10 -12.63
C LEU A 93 -8.29 -7.82 -13.47
N ARG A 94 -7.06 -7.41 -13.78
CA ARG A 94 -6.78 -6.20 -14.59
C ARG A 94 -7.43 -6.29 -15.97
N SER A 95 -7.47 -7.47 -16.57
CA SER A 95 -8.09 -7.68 -17.88
C SER A 95 -9.61 -7.45 -17.89
N THR A 96 -10.31 -7.62 -16.77
CA THR A 96 -11.75 -7.32 -16.68
C THR A 96 -12.04 -5.82 -16.79
N PHE A 97 -11.01 -4.99 -16.58
CA PHE A 97 -11.03 -3.53 -16.76
C PHE A 97 -10.33 -3.09 -18.06
N GLY A 98 -9.98 -4.02 -18.95
CA GLY A 98 -9.30 -3.73 -20.21
C GLY A 98 -7.82 -3.39 -20.08
N GLU A 99 -7.22 -3.54 -18.90
CA GLU A 99 -5.77 -3.35 -18.72
C GLU A 99 -5.01 -4.62 -19.08
N LEU A 100 -4.18 -4.54 -20.12
CA LEU A 100 -3.39 -5.65 -20.65
C LEU A 100 -1.88 -5.43 -20.53
N ARG A 101 -1.44 -4.24 -20.11
CA ARG A 101 -0.02 -3.93 -19.89
C ARG A 101 0.53 -4.79 -18.74
N PRO A 102 1.83 -5.16 -18.78
CA PRO A 102 2.50 -5.78 -17.63
C PRO A 102 2.40 -4.91 -16.37
N LEU A 103 2.47 -5.53 -15.18
CA LEU A 103 2.37 -4.82 -13.91
C LEU A 103 3.44 -3.72 -13.75
N LEU A 104 4.67 -4.01 -14.22
CA LEU A 104 5.78 -3.05 -14.24
C LEU A 104 5.46 -1.78 -15.04
N GLY A 105 4.59 -1.86 -16.05
CA GLY A 105 4.20 -0.69 -16.86
C GLY A 105 3.04 0.12 -16.29
N ALA A 106 2.29 -0.43 -15.33
CA ALA A 106 1.12 0.20 -14.71
C ALA A 106 0.80 -0.45 -13.35
N SER A 107 1.59 -0.10 -12.35
CA SER A 107 1.56 -0.63 -10.98
C SER A 107 0.53 0.06 -10.08
N GLY A 108 0.10 1.27 -10.45
CA GLY A 108 -0.92 2.04 -9.76
C GLY A 108 -2.33 1.73 -10.28
N HIS A 109 -3.27 1.62 -9.35
CA HIS A 109 -4.68 1.34 -9.63
C HIS A 109 -5.50 2.38 -8.84
N LEU A 110 -6.12 3.30 -9.57
CA LEU A 110 -6.96 4.36 -9.01
C LEU A 110 -8.42 3.94 -9.12
N PHE A 111 -9.09 3.89 -7.98
CA PHE A 111 -10.50 3.51 -7.85
C PHE A 111 -11.31 4.71 -7.41
N SER A 112 -12.45 4.96 -8.04
CA SER A 112 -13.39 5.97 -7.53
C SER A 112 -14.10 5.45 -6.27
N ALA A 113 -14.76 6.35 -5.53
CA ALA A 113 -15.56 5.97 -4.36
C ALA A 113 -16.66 4.92 -4.67
N SER A 114 -17.18 4.89 -5.91
CA SER A 114 -18.17 3.89 -6.34
C SER A 114 -17.57 2.52 -6.64
N GLU A 115 -16.25 2.41 -6.76
CA GLU A 115 -15.51 1.20 -7.11
C GLU A 115 -14.91 0.52 -5.86
N ARG A 116 -15.53 0.71 -4.70
CA ARG A 116 -15.03 0.19 -3.42
C ARG A 116 -14.82 -1.32 -3.42
N VAL A 117 -15.77 -2.07 -3.98
CA VAL A 117 -15.67 -3.54 -4.04
C VAL A 117 -14.51 -3.98 -4.94
N ASP A 118 -14.24 -3.23 -6.02
CA ASP A 118 -13.10 -3.49 -6.89
C ASP A 118 -11.79 -3.21 -6.15
N LEU A 119 -11.69 -2.08 -5.43
CA LEU A 119 -10.54 -1.78 -4.57
C LEU A 119 -10.30 -2.89 -3.53
N GLN A 120 -11.35 -3.38 -2.86
CA GLN A 120 -11.25 -4.48 -1.91
C GLN A 120 -10.73 -5.76 -2.58
N THR A 121 -11.23 -6.08 -3.77
CA THR A 121 -10.83 -7.25 -4.55
C THR A 121 -9.35 -7.19 -4.94
N PHE A 122 -8.88 -6.00 -5.34
CA PHE A 122 -7.48 -5.76 -5.66
C PHE A 122 -6.58 -5.76 -4.42
N LEU A 123 -7.04 -5.18 -3.30
CA LEU A 123 -6.30 -5.13 -2.04
C LEU A 123 -6.09 -6.50 -1.40
N VAL A 124 -7.01 -7.44 -1.61
CA VAL A 124 -6.81 -8.83 -1.16
C VAL A 124 -5.60 -9.48 -1.82
N GLN A 125 -5.21 -9.06 -3.03
CA GLN A 125 -4.06 -9.66 -3.74
C GLN A 125 -2.74 -9.46 -2.97
N PRO A 126 -2.28 -8.23 -2.66
CA PRO A 126 -1.06 -8.05 -1.88
C PRO A 126 -1.15 -8.57 -0.45
N LEU A 127 -2.36 -8.64 0.15
CA LEU A 127 -2.55 -9.28 1.45
C LEU A 127 -2.30 -10.80 1.40
N PHE A 128 -2.68 -11.45 0.30
CA PHE A 128 -2.61 -12.89 0.14
C PHE A 128 -1.26 -13.38 -0.40
N PHE A 129 -0.69 -12.63 -1.35
CA PHE A 129 0.61 -12.92 -1.95
C PHE A 129 1.78 -12.25 -1.23
N GLU A 130 1.51 -11.57 -0.10
CA GLU A 130 2.51 -10.89 0.72
C GLU A 130 3.39 -9.97 -0.15
N TRP A 131 2.73 -9.06 -0.86
CA TRP A 131 3.38 -8.04 -1.69
C TRP A 131 3.40 -6.70 -0.99
N ASP A 132 4.39 -5.88 -1.33
CA ASP A 132 4.40 -4.50 -0.87
C ASP A 132 3.37 -3.67 -1.65
N ALA A 133 2.56 -2.90 -0.93
CA ALA A 133 1.57 -2.03 -1.55
C ALA A 133 1.26 -0.79 -0.70
N TYR A 134 0.95 0.32 -1.35
CA TYR A 134 0.42 1.51 -0.70
C TYR A 134 -1.07 1.69 -0.97
N ILE A 135 -1.80 2.20 0.01
CA ILE A 135 -3.10 2.84 -0.18
C ILE A 135 -2.99 4.31 0.21
N VAL A 136 -3.48 5.17 -0.67
CA VAL A 136 -3.57 6.61 -0.42
C VAL A 136 -4.96 7.08 -0.88
N PRO A 137 -5.79 7.66 0.01
CA PRO A 137 -7.05 8.29 -0.37
C PRO A 137 -6.78 9.64 -1.04
N SER A 138 -7.71 10.09 -1.88
CA SER A 138 -7.64 11.40 -2.54
C SER A 138 -7.69 12.59 -1.58
N SER A 139 -8.17 12.38 -0.35
CA SER A 139 -8.07 13.36 0.73
C SER A 139 -6.62 13.60 1.17
N GLY A 140 -5.73 12.62 0.96
CA GLY A 140 -4.37 12.63 1.45
C GLY A 140 -4.27 12.55 2.98
N GLU A 141 -5.33 12.18 3.72
CA GLU A 141 -5.30 12.24 5.19
C GLU A 141 -4.54 11.08 5.85
N TYR A 142 -4.33 9.97 5.15
CA TYR A 142 -3.50 8.87 5.63
C TYR A 142 -2.72 8.21 4.51
N ILE A 143 -1.66 7.49 4.87
CA ILE A 143 -0.94 6.57 4.01
C ILE A 143 -0.94 5.22 4.70
N LEU A 144 -1.34 4.18 3.99
CA LEU A 144 -1.23 2.80 4.47
C LEU A 144 -0.19 2.07 3.62
N LEU A 145 0.74 1.39 4.27
CA LEU A 145 1.74 0.52 3.67
C LEU A 145 1.46 -0.92 4.11
N LEU A 146 1.27 -1.81 3.14
CA LEU A 146 1.33 -3.25 3.29
C LEU A 146 2.76 -3.69 3.01
N SER A 147 3.32 -4.52 3.89
CA SER A 147 4.64 -5.10 3.71
C SER A 147 4.57 -6.61 3.54
N HIS A 148 5.43 -7.13 2.67
CA HIS A 148 5.70 -8.56 2.49
C HIS A 148 6.18 -9.24 3.79
N ASP A 149 6.71 -8.49 4.75
CA ASP A 149 7.08 -8.98 6.09
C ASP A 149 5.85 -9.24 7.00
N GLY A 150 4.63 -9.17 6.46
CA GLY A 150 3.41 -9.55 7.19
C GLY A 150 2.85 -8.48 8.13
N TRP A 151 3.13 -7.20 7.87
CA TRP A 151 2.61 -6.08 8.66
C TRP A 151 1.99 -4.98 7.80
N ILE A 152 1.10 -4.21 8.43
CA ILE A 152 0.54 -2.98 7.90
C ILE A 152 1.00 -1.83 8.77
N ARG A 153 1.46 -0.75 8.13
CA ARG A 153 1.77 0.52 8.79
C ARG A 153 0.85 1.61 8.26
N ILE A 154 0.32 2.40 9.17
CA ILE A 154 -0.56 3.52 8.87
C ILE A 154 0.05 4.79 9.45
N ALA A 155 0.20 5.79 8.60
CA ALA A 155 0.54 7.15 9.00
C ALA A 155 -0.67 8.05 8.78
N GLY A 156 -1.11 8.76 9.83
CA GLY A 156 -2.10 9.84 9.70
C GLY A 156 -1.40 11.18 9.44
N ARG A 157 -2.02 12.05 8.64
CA ARG A 157 -1.49 13.40 8.37
C ARG A 157 -1.51 14.27 9.63
N SER A 158 -2.60 14.22 10.39
CA SER A 158 -2.78 14.94 11.65
C SER A 158 -2.84 13.98 12.84
N ALA A 159 -2.67 14.52 14.06
CA ALA A 159 -2.78 13.75 15.30
C ALA A 159 -4.20 13.16 15.46
N GLU A 160 -5.22 13.92 15.11
CA GLU A 160 -6.63 13.53 15.19
C GLU A 160 -6.93 12.35 14.26
N VAL A 161 -6.45 12.39 13.01
CA VAL A 161 -6.62 11.29 12.06
C VAL A 161 -5.85 10.05 12.53
N ALA A 162 -4.61 10.22 12.97
CA ALA A 162 -3.80 9.11 13.46
C ALA A 162 -4.43 8.41 14.69
N GLU A 163 -4.95 9.18 15.64
CA GLU A 163 -5.63 8.65 16.84
C GLU A 163 -6.95 7.96 16.48
N ALA A 164 -7.78 8.57 15.63
CA ALA A 164 -9.03 7.98 15.18
C ALA A 164 -8.80 6.63 14.46
N MET A 165 -7.78 6.56 13.60
CA MET A 165 -7.39 5.32 12.95
C MET A 165 -6.82 4.31 13.96
N PHE A 166 -6.00 4.73 14.93
CA PHE A 166 -5.47 3.83 15.96
C PHE A 166 -6.60 3.17 16.76
N VAL A 167 -7.61 3.94 17.19
CA VAL A 167 -8.79 3.44 17.89
C VAL A 167 -9.58 2.47 17.02
N ARG A 168 -9.80 2.81 15.74
CA ARG A 168 -10.49 1.94 14.77
C ARG A 168 -9.80 0.57 14.67
N TYR A 169 -8.48 0.57 14.57
CA TYR A 169 -7.70 -0.64 14.39
C TYR A 169 -7.40 -1.37 15.71
N ALA A 170 -7.93 -0.95 16.86
CA ALA A 170 -7.61 -1.52 18.18
C ALA A 170 -7.74 -3.06 18.25
N HIS A 171 -8.72 -3.65 17.57
CA HIS A 171 -8.93 -5.10 17.52
C HIS A 171 -7.85 -5.89 16.74
N TRP A 172 -6.97 -5.18 16.03
CA TRP A 172 -5.77 -5.72 15.38
C TRP A 172 -4.51 -5.56 16.23
N ASN A 173 -4.63 -5.06 17.47
CA ASN A 173 -3.52 -4.80 18.40
C ASN A 173 -2.43 -3.88 17.83
N PRO A 174 -2.77 -2.65 17.40
CA PRO A 174 -1.82 -1.73 16.82
C PRO A 174 -0.84 -1.21 17.89
N ARG A 175 0.37 -0.87 17.44
CA ARG A 175 1.38 -0.19 18.25
C ARG A 175 1.91 1.03 17.52
N PHE A 176 2.12 2.12 18.26
CA PHE A 176 2.82 3.28 17.70
C PHE A 176 4.27 2.93 17.39
N VAL A 177 4.75 3.47 16.27
CA VAL A 177 6.13 3.33 15.81
C VAL A 177 6.70 4.68 15.42
N ALA A 178 8.02 4.76 15.35
CA ALA A 178 8.67 5.95 14.83
C ALA A 178 8.19 6.22 13.39
N PRO A 179 7.96 7.49 13.02
CA PRO A 179 7.63 7.83 11.65
C PRO A 179 8.77 7.42 10.72
N VAL A 180 8.43 7.14 9.46
CA VAL A 180 9.43 6.89 8.42
C VAL A 180 10.31 8.14 8.33
N ALA A 181 11.59 8.00 8.65
CA ALA A 181 12.54 9.09 8.57
C ALA A 181 12.66 9.55 7.11
N VAL A 182 12.38 10.83 6.85
CA VAL A 182 12.75 11.46 5.58
C VAL A 182 14.26 11.62 5.60
N PRO A 183 15.01 11.05 4.64
CA PRO A 183 16.44 11.31 4.53
C PRO A 183 16.64 12.82 4.45
N THR A 184 17.27 13.38 5.48
CA THR A 184 17.80 14.74 5.39
C THR A 184 18.95 14.66 4.39
N THR A 185 18.81 15.35 3.27
CA THR A 185 19.82 15.41 2.21
C THR A 185 21.14 15.95 2.76
N THR A 186 21.94 15.06 3.32
CA THR A 186 23.34 15.24 3.66
C THR A 186 24.03 13.97 3.19
N GLY A 187 24.79 14.12 2.11
CA GLY A 187 25.05 13.06 1.15
C GLY A 187 25.89 11.89 1.66
N ALA A 188 25.54 10.71 1.16
CA ALA A 188 26.48 9.69 0.73
C ALA A 188 25.70 8.68 -0.13
N ALA A 189 25.90 8.72 -1.45
CA ALA A 189 25.44 7.65 -2.33
C ALA A 189 26.15 6.34 -1.92
N LYS A 190 25.39 5.35 -1.47
CA LYS A 190 25.88 3.97 -1.30
C LYS A 190 25.56 3.17 -2.58
N PRO A 191 26.44 2.25 -3.00
CA PRO A 191 26.38 1.67 -4.33
C PRO A 191 25.28 0.61 -4.43
N ALA A 192 24.71 0.50 -5.63
CA ALA A 192 23.74 -0.50 -6.03
C ALA A 192 24.23 -1.91 -5.71
N GLU A 193 23.58 -2.59 -4.76
CA GLU A 193 23.72 -4.04 -4.61
C GLU A 193 22.86 -4.75 -5.65
N ARG A 194 23.50 -5.73 -6.30
CA ARG A 194 23.00 -6.48 -7.43
C ARG A 194 21.94 -7.49 -6.98
N ARG A 195 20.93 -7.65 -7.83
CA ARG A 195 20.02 -8.79 -7.88
C ARG A 195 20.80 -10.12 -7.86
N GLY A 196 20.32 -11.09 -7.09
CA GLY A 196 20.64 -12.51 -7.22
C GLY A 196 21.55 -13.09 -6.14
N GLY A 197 20.94 -13.56 -5.05
CA GLY A 197 21.52 -14.54 -4.12
C GLY A 197 20.50 -15.65 -3.88
N PRO A 198 20.90 -16.93 -3.82
CA PRO A 198 19.96 -18.06 -3.80
C PRO A 198 19.23 -18.15 -2.45
N VAL A 199 17.93 -18.45 -2.53
CA VAL A 199 17.09 -18.83 -1.38
C VAL A 199 17.57 -20.19 -0.85
N PRO A 200 17.76 -20.37 0.46
CA PRO A 200 18.11 -21.68 1.02
C PRO A 200 16.94 -22.64 0.86
N ALA A 201 17.24 -23.87 0.45
CA ALA A 201 16.26 -24.95 0.40
C ALA A 201 15.69 -25.20 1.80
N VAL A 202 14.36 -25.26 1.90
CA VAL A 202 13.66 -25.70 3.10
C VAL A 202 13.65 -27.23 3.08
N GLU A 203 14.22 -27.84 4.12
CA GLU A 203 14.10 -29.28 4.44
C GLU A 203 12.73 -29.61 5.05
#